data_AF-A0A7M1B0L6-F1
#
_entry.id   AF-A0A7M1B0L6-F1
#
_cell.length_a   1.000
_cell.length_b   1.000
_cell.length_c   1.000
_cell.angle_alpha   90.00
_cell.angle_beta   90.00
_cell.angle_gamma   90.00
#
_symmetry.space_group_name_H-M   'P 1'
#
loop_
_entity.id
_entity.type
_entity.pdbx_description
1 polymer ?
#
loop_
_entity_poly.entity_id
_entity_poly.type
_entity_poly.pdbx_seq_one_letter_code
_entity_poly.pdbx_strand_id
1 'polypeptide(L)'
;MQLTPLHVKENTNIQYMSRELLFLAHSGQPYRGSVYINFTSSGETFDLRDFKKYLTSLRDKKFTAEDIAFEIYETIARSIETKNLGVVVDLTARGGLQQRLCYGAEFIPVKKENIFQV
;
A
#
# COMPACT_ATOMS: atom_id res chain seq x y z
N MET A 1 0.49 13.35 -4.20
CA MET A 1 -0.97 13.39 -3.99
C MET A 1 -1.18 13.26 -2.50
N GLN A 2 -2.08 14.04 -1.90
CA GLN A 2 -2.41 13.94 -0.48
C GLN A 2 -3.71 13.15 -0.33
N LEU A 3 -3.75 12.21 0.61
CA LEU A 3 -4.95 11.44 0.91
C LEU A 3 -5.83 12.25 1.87
N THR A 4 -7.16 12.22 1.66
CA THR A 4 -8.10 12.91 2.54
C THR A 4 -8.18 12.18 3.89
N PRO A 5 -7.87 12.83 5.02
CA PRO A 5 -8.04 12.25 6.34
C PRO A 5 -9.53 12.05 6.67
N LEU A 6 -9.83 10.94 7.35
CA LEU A 6 -11.15 10.60 7.88
C LEU A 6 -11.00 10.23 9.36
N HIS A 7 -11.96 10.68 10.18
CA HIS A 7 -11.91 10.40 11.60
C HIS A 7 -12.25 8.93 11.91
N VAL A 8 -11.48 8.32 12.80
CA VAL A 8 -11.77 6.98 13.35
C VAL A 8 -11.46 6.97 14.84
N LYS A 9 -11.96 5.96 15.56
CA LYS A 9 -11.60 5.76 16.96
C LYS A 9 -10.09 5.55 17.11
N GLU A 10 -9.47 6.30 18.01
CA GLU A 10 -8.05 6.13 18.35
C GLU A 10 -7.71 4.69 18.75
N ASN A 11 -6.48 4.27 18.48
CA ASN A 11 -5.95 2.93 18.74
C ASN A 11 -6.67 1.80 17.98
N THR A 12 -7.45 2.14 16.95
CA THR A 12 -7.99 1.14 16.03
C THR A 12 -6.88 0.62 15.12
N ASN A 13 -6.73 -0.70 15.04
CA ASN A 13 -5.85 -1.34 14.06
C ASN A 13 -6.56 -1.39 12.70
N ILE A 14 -5.92 -0.82 11.69
CA ILE A 14 -6.44 -0.74 10.32
C ILE A 14 -5.55 -1.56 9.41
N GLN A 15 -6.18 -2.47 8.68
CA GLN A 15 -5.54 -3.27 7.65
C GLN A 15 -6.23 -3.05 6.31
N TYR A 16 -5.44 -2.79 5.29
CA TYR A 16 -5.91 -2.61 3.92
C TYR A 16 -5.12 -3.51 2.97
N MET A 17 -5.82 -4.02 1.94
CA MET A 17 -5.22 -4.77 0.85
C MET A 17 -5.80 -4.28 -0.48
N SER A 18 -4.95 -4.12 -1.49
CA SER A 18 -5.38 -3.98 -2.89
C SER A 18 -4.53 -4.83 -3.82
N ARG A 19 -5.19 -5.51 -4.77
CA ARG A 19 -4.54 -6.25 -5.88
C ARG A 19 -4.37 -5.39 -7.14
N GLU A 20 -4.66 -4.09 -7.05
CA GLU A 20 -4.68 -3.17 -8.20
C GLU A 20 -3.37 -2.39 -8.39
N LEU A 21 -2.28 -2.75 -7.70
CA LEU A 21 -1.00 -2.05 -7.83
C LEU A 21 -0.40 -2.31 -9.21
N LEU A 22 -0.12 -1.22 -9.93
CA LEU A 22 0.58 -1.23 -11.21
C LEU A 22 1.41 0.05 -11.33
N PHE A 23 2.66 -0.09 -11.76
CA PHE A 23 3.59 1.00 -12.07
C PHE A 23 4.59 0.55 -13.13
N LEU A 24 5.36 1.45 -13.72
CA LEU A 24 6.32 1.12 -14.77
C LEU A 24 7.74 0.92 -14.22
N ALA A 25 8.44 -0.07 -14.75
CA ALA A 25 9.89 -0.12 -14.63
C ALA A 25 10.53 1.03 -15.43
N HIS A 26 11.81 1.32 -15.19
CA HIS A 26 12.58 2.25 -16.03
C HIS A 26 12.61 1.83 -17.51
N SER A 27 12.56 0.51 -17.78
CA SER A 27 12.44 -0.07 -19.12
C SER A 27 11.07 0.13 -19.79
N GLY A 28 10.08 0.67 -19.07
CA GLY A 28 8.70 0.85 -19.54
C GLY A 28 7.81 -0.38 -19.38
N GLN A 29 8.35 -1.53 -18.95
CA GLN A 29 7.52 -2.71 -18.68
C GLN A 29 6.73 -2.55 -17.37
N PRO A 30 5.43 -2.90 -17.31
CA PRO A 30 4.60 -2.70 -16.13
C PRO A 30 4.87 -3.73 -15.02
N TYR A 31 5.24 -3.28 -13.83
CA TYR A 31 5.14 -4.08 -12.62
C TYR A 31 3.68 -4.19 -12.20
N ARG A 32 3.28 -5.37 -11.75
CA ARG A 32 1.95 -5.64 -11.17
C ARG A 32 2.16 -6.26 -9.80
N GLY A 33 1.22 -6.05 -8.89
CA GLY A 33 1.34 -6.62 -7.56
C GLY A 33 0.13 -6.37 -6.68
N SER A 34 0.28 -6.80 -5.43
CA SER A 34 -0.65 -6.49 -4.35
C SER A 34 0.06 -5.63 -3.31
N VAL A 35 -0.65 -4.62 -2.80
CA VAL A 35 -0.21 -3.81 -1.67
C VAL A 35 -1.02 -4.19 -0.43
N TYR A 36 -0.33 -4.26 0.70
CA TYR A 36 -0.89 -4.48 2.02
C TYR A 36 -0.39 -3.36 2.93
N ILE A 37 -1.29 -2.82 3.74
CA ILE A 37 -0.99 -1.72 4.66
C ILE A 37 -1.55 -2.12 6.02
N ASN A 38 -0.78 -1.88 7.07
CA ASN A 38 -1.19 -2.08 8.44
C ASN A 38 -0.72 -0.90 9.29
N PHE A 39 -1.61 -0.32 10.08
CA PHE A 39 -1.23 0.72 11.05
C PHE A 39 -2.24 0.78 12.20
N THR A 40 -1.80 1.37 13.31
CA THR A 40 -2.67 1.77 14.41
C THR A 40 -3.02 3.25 14.23
N SER A 41 -4.32 3.56 14.19
CA SER A 41 -4.78 4.94 14.02
C SER A 41 -4.52 5.79 15.26
N SER A 42 -4.03 7.02 15.07
CA SER A 42 -3.97 8.08 16.08
C SER A 42 -5.25 8.94 16.13
N GLY A 43 -6.37 8.46 15.58
CA GLY A 43 -7.63 9.22 15.44
C GLY A 43 -8.02 9.49 13.99
N GLU A 44 -7.15 9.12 13.04
CA GLU A 44 -7.33 9.31 11.61
C GLU A 44 -7.11 8.02 10.79
N THR A 45 -7.77 7.95 9.65
CA THR A 45 -7.50 7.05 8.53
C THR A 45 -7.59 7.85 7.23
N PHE A 46 -7.39 7.22 6.07
CA PHE A 46 -7.56 7.88 4.77
C PHE A 46 -8.81 7.39 4.02
N ASP A 47 -9.38 8.25 3.17
CA ASP A 47 -10.48 7.85 2.27
C ASP A 47 -10.00 6.80 1.23
N LEU A 48 -10.68 5.66 1.20
CA LEU A 48 -10.33 4.53 0.33
C LEU A 48 -10.48 4.84 -1.17
N ARG A 49 -11.39 5.75 -1.55
CA ARG A 49 -11.55 6.19 -2.95
C ARG A 49 -10.35 7.02 -3.38
N ASP A 50 -9.87 7.90 -2.51
CA ASP A 50 -8.67 8.70 -2.79
C ASP A 50 -7.42 7.82 -2.82
N PHE A 51 -7.33 6.81 -1.94
CA PHE A 51 -6.26 5.83 -2.01
C PHE A 51 -6.30 5.01 -3.32
N LYS A 52 -7.48 4.61 -3.79
CA LYS A 52 -7.62 3.94 -5.10
C LYS A 52 -7.21 4.84 -6.28
N LYS A 53 -7.59 6.12 -6.25
CA LYS A 53 -7.13 7.10 -7.24
C LYS A 53 -5.61 7.26 -7.20
N TYR A 54 -5.03 7.32 -6.01
CA TYR A 54 -3.59 7.35 -5.81
C TYR A 54 -2.91 6.13 -6.44
N LEU A 55 -3.33 4.91 -6.12
CA LEU A 55 -2.79 3.69 -6.76
C LEU A 55 -2.93 3.71 -8.28
N THR A 56 -4.06 4.20 -8.80
CA THR A 56 -4.27 4.35 -10.24
C THR A 56 -3.31 5.36 -10.87
N SER A 57 -2.95 6.42 -10.15
CA SER A 57 -1.97 7.42 -10.61
C SER A 57 -0.55 6.88 -10.72
N LEU A 58 -0.22 5.76 -10.06
CA LEU A 58 1.10 5.13 -10.15
C LEU A 58 1.32 4.41 -11.49
N ARG A 59 0.26 4.15 -12.26
CA ARG A 59 0.31 3.34 -13.49
C ARG A 59 1.24 3.89 -14.56
N ASP A 60 1.36 5.21 -14.63
CA ASP A 60 2.22 5.90 -15.61
C ASP A 60 3.53 6.39 -14.99
N LYS A 61 3.75 6.14 -13.69
CA LYS A 61 4.99 6.51 -12.99
C LYS A 61 6.02 5.40 -13.12
N LYS A 62 7.30 5.81 -13.12
CA LYS A 62 8.44 4.90 -13.13
C LYS A 62 9.02 4.76 -11.74
N PHE A 63 9.12 3.53 -11.26
CA PHE A 63 9.80 3.18 -10.00
C PHE A 63 10.66 1.94 -10.19
N THR A 64 11.66 1.79 -9.33
CA THR A 64 12.30 0.49 -9.09
C THR A 64 11.35 -0.40 -8.28
N ALA A 65 11.63 -1.70 -8.22
CA ALA A 65 10.84 -2.59 -7.39
C ALA A 65 11.00 -2.23 -5.90
N GLU A 66 12.21 -1.80 -5.53
CA GLU A 66 12.67 -1.41 -4.19
C GLU A 66 11.95 -0.17 -3.67
N ASP A 67 11.74 0.83 -4.52
CA ASP A 67 11.22 2.14 -4.10
C ASP A 67 9.70 2.17 -3.90
N ILE A 68 8.95 1.23 -4.50
CA ILE A 68 7.48 1.33 -4.52
C ILE A 68 6.85 1.23 -3.12
N ALA A 69 7.40 0.38 -2.24
CA ALA A 69 6.90 0.24 -0.87
C ALA A 69 7.15 1.53 -0.07
N PHE A 70 8.30 2.18 -0.28
CA PHE A 70 8.64 3.45 0.33
C PHE A 70 7.76 4.60 -0.17
N GLU A 71 7.52 4.72 -1.48
CA GLU A 71 6.64 5.76 -2.05
C GLU A 71 5.22 5.69 -1.46
N ILE A 72 4.68 4.47 -1.30
CA ILE A 72 3.36 4.26 -0.69
C ILE A 72 3.38 4.62 0.80
N TYR A 73 4.41 4.20 1.53
CA TYR A 73 4.59 4.54 2.94
C TYR A 73 4.63 6.06 3.14
N GLU A 74 5.50 6.76 2.41
CA GLU A 74 5.66 8.22 2.48
C GLU A 74 4.37 8.96 2.15
N THR A 75 3.65 8.50 1.13
CA THR A 75 2.36 9.12 0.75
C THR A 75 1.35 9.04 1.89
N ILE A 76 1.28 7.91 2.60
CA ILE A 76 0.37 7.73 3.74
C ILE A 76 0.86 8.55 4.94
N ALA A 77 2.13 8.45 5.29
CA ALA A 77 2.75 9.13 6.44
C ALA A 77 2.64 10.67 6.35
N ARG A 78 2.69 11.23 5.13
CA ARG A 78 2.47 12.66 4.89
C ARG A 78 1.00 13.08 4.92
N SER A 79 0.07 12.14 4.78
CA SER A 79 -1.35 12.44 4.65
C SER A 79 -2.13 12.30 5.95
N ILE A 80 -1.74 11.36 6.81
CA ILE A 80 -2.45 11.05 8.06
C ILE A 80 -1.49 10.72 9.20
N GLU A 81 -1.89 11.00 10.44
CA GLU A 81 -1.12 10.58 11.61
C GLU A 81 -1.41 9.12 11.99
N THR A 82 -0.34 8.31 12.06
CA THR A 82 -0.45 6.87 12.35
C THR A 82 0.68 6.39 13.25
N LYS A 83 0.43 5.29 13.97
CA LYS A 83 1.44 4.55 14.74
C LYS A 83 1.68 3.20 14.07
N ASN A 84 2.92 2.72 14.09
CA ASN A 84 3.30 1.41 13.55
C ASN A 84 2.84 1.19 12.10
N LEU A 85 2.97 2.21 11.24
CA LEU A 85 2.66 2.07 9.81
C LEU A 85 3.64 1.09 9.16
N GLY A 86 3.09 0.05 8.54
CA GLY A 86 3.80 -0.90 7.72
C GLY A 86 3.16 -1.00 6.34
N VAL A 87 4.00 -1.10 5.31
CA VAL A 87 3.59 -1.34 3.92
C VAL A 87 4.32 -2.56 3.40
N VAL A 88 3.58 -3.50 2.83
CA VAL A 88 4.13 -4.67 2.14
C VAL A 88 3.60 -4.69 0.71
N VAL A 89 4.48 -4.93 -0.25
CA VAL A 89 4.15 -5.08 -1.67
C VAL A 89 4.62 -6.43 -2.16
N ASP A 90 3.68 -7.25 -2.65
CA ASP A 90 3.96 -8.50 -3.33
C ASP A 90 3.88 -8.26 -4.85
N LEU A 91 5.02 -8.25 -5.52
CA LEU A 91 5.07 -8.12 -6.98
C LEU A 91 4.85 -9.47 -7.67
N THR A 92 4.21 -9.45 -8.84
CA THR A 92 4.11 -10.63 -9.71
C THR A 92 5.48 -11.03 -10.25
N ALA A 93 5.67 -12.33 -10.47
CA ALA A 93 6.96 -12.83 -10.91
C ALA A 93 7.42 -12.24 -12.25
N ARG A 94 8.72 -11.92 -12.34
CA ARG A 94 9.42 -11.55 -13.56
C ARG A 94 10.65 -12.42 -13.71
N GLY A 95 10.79 -13.11 -14.85
CA GLY A 95 11.85 -14.09 -15.03
C GLY A 95 11.81 -15.23 -14.01
N GLY A 96 10.62 -15.58 -13.51
CA GLY A 96 10.44 -16.60 -12.47
C GLY A 96 10.72 -16.14 -11.04
N LEU A 97 11.20 -14.91 -10.84
CA LEU A 97 11.49 -14.36 -9.51
C LEU A 97 10.34 -13.52 -9.00
N GLN A 98 9.80 -13.89 -7.84
CA GLN A 98 8.81 -13.11 -7.12
C GLN A 98 9.50 -12.26 -6.05
N GLN A 99 9.08 -11.00 -5.91
CA GLN A 99 9.68 -10.07 -4.96
C GLN A 99 8.62 -9.61 -3.94
N ARG A 100 8.96 -9.69 -2.66
CA ARG A 100 8.22 -9.08 -1.56
C ARG A 100 9.03 -7.93 -0.98
N LEU A 101 8.41 -6.77 -0.95
CA LEU A 101 9.00 -5.49 -0.62
C LEU A 101 8.31 -4.96 0.63
N CYS A 102 9.06 -4.58 1.65
CA CYS A 102 8.52 -4.14 2.93
C CYS A 102 9.12 -2.78 3.32
N TYR A 103 8.30 -1.90 3.89
CA TYR A 103 8.77 -0.65 4.48
C TYR A 103 7.95 -0.29 5.74
N GLY A 104 8.60 0.27 6.75
CA GLY A 104 7.98 0.63 8.02
C GLY A 104 7.91 -0.53 9.01
N ALA A 105 6.87 -0.56 9.83
CA ALA A 105 6.66 -1.59 10.85
C ALA A 105 6.41 -2.96 10.21
N GLU A 106 7.01 -4.00 10.79
CA GLU A 106 6.82 -5.37 10.35
C GLU A 106 5.41 -5.88 10.70
N PHE A 107 4.77 -6.54 9.73
CA PHE A 107 3.50 -7.25 9.94
C PHE A 107 3.36 -8.37 8.92
N ILE A 108 2.51 -9.34 9.23
CA ILE A 108 2.19 -10.44 8.30
C ILE A 108 0.97 -10.03 7.46
N PRO A 109 1.09 -9.93 6.13
CA PRO A 109 -0.05 -9.63 5.27
C PRO A 109 -1.15 -10.69 5.40
N VAL A 110 -2.35 -10.28 5.81
CA VAL A 110 -3.52 -11.15 5.79
C VAL A 110 -4.10 -11.16 4.38
N LYS A 111 -3.86 -12.26 3.64
CA LYS A 111 -4.49 -12.49 2.33
C LYS A 111 -5.94 -12.89 2.55
N LYS A 112 -6.84 -11.91 2.55
CA LYS A 112 -8.28 -12.20 2.58
C LYS A 112 -8.72 -12.65 1.18
N GLU A 113 -8.98 -13.94 1.03
CA GLU A 113 -9.56 -14.54 -0.18
C GLU A 113 -11.04 -14.14 -0.35
N ASN A 114 -11.73 -13.81 0.74
CA ASN A 114 -13.14 -13.39 0.76
C ASN A 114 -13.36 -12.18 1.68
N ILE A 115 -14.30 -11.29 1.29
CA ILE A 115 -14.70 -10.10 2.08
C ILE A 115 -15.35 -10.49 3.42
N PHE A 116 -15.91 -11.70 3.51
CA PHE A 116 -16.46 -12.29 4.74
C PHE A 116 -15.83 -13.67 4.98
N GLN A 117 -15.13 -13.81 6.09
CA GLN A 117 -14.92 -15.10 6.74
C GLN A 117 -15.48 -14.95 8.15
N VAL A 118 -16.47 -15.79 8.47
CA VAL A 118 -17.09 -15.93 9.79
C VAL A 118 -16.17 -16.79 10.66
#